data_AF-A0A539DRF7-F1
#
_entry.id   AF-A0A539DRF7-F1
#
_cell.length_a   1.000
_cell.length_b   1.000
_cell.length_c   1.000
_cell.angle_alpha   90.00
_cell.angle_beta   90.00
_cell.angle_gamma   90.00
#
_symmetry.space_group_name_H-M   'P 1'
#
loop_
_entity.id
_entity.type
_entity.pdbx_description
1 polymer ?
#
loop_
_entity_poly.entity_id
_entity_poly.type
_entity_poly.pdbx_seq_one_letter_code
_entity_poly.pdbx_strand_id
1 'polypeptide(L)'
;AEADAATSARLAAELGQHVRRVAESLERLAAARANPSLLTAAATELAALRAELEALAAQRRSLLARWATVPDELRLLCDREVEVRSLVATCRDKVRPLPVLAVPAASALGDPDAIEVLQAKPWPAARAIIEPYVARLDRVTAALAEVGRQHAAVLGRRDELRGLLHAFRDKAGSYRLAENAELEPAFKAAESVLWSAPCDVEQAAGLVAVYTDAVNRAIAALTGGDDRNQTDGERGADR
;
A
#
# COMPACT_ATOMS: atom_id res chain seq x y z
N ALA A 1 37.35 -10.71 28.36
CA ALA A 1 38.48 -10.88 27.42
C ALA A 1 38.51 -12.28 26.80
N GLU A 2 38.79 -13.36 27.56
CA GLU A 2 38.86 -14.72 26.98
C GLU A 2 37.52 -15.24 26.46
N ALA A 3 36.42 -14.99 27.18
CA ALA A 3 35.07 -15.30 26.70
C ALA A 3 34.70 -14.50 25.43
N ASP A 4 35.12 -13.23 25.37
CA ASP A 4 34.90 -12.37 24.19
C ASP A 4 35.71 -12.87 22.98
N ALA A 5 36.93 -13.35 23.22
CA ALA A 5 37.80 -13.96 22.21
C ALA A 5 37.16 -15.21 21.61
N ALA A 6 36.72 -16.14 22.47
CA ALA A 6 36.09 -17.38 22.03
C ALA A 6 34.81 -17.11 21.23
N THR A 7 33.98 -16.18 21.71
CA THR A 7 32.72 -15.80 21.02
C THR A 7 33.00 -15.15 19.67
N SER A 8 33.94 -14.20 19.61
CA SER A 8 34.30 -13.50 18.37
C SER A 8 34.88 -14.46 17.32
N ALA A 9 35.78 -15.36 17.72
CA ALA A 9 36.36 -16.36 16.82
C ALA A 9 35.31 -17.31 16.24
N ARG A 10 34.40 -17.80 17.09
CA ARG A 10 33.28 -18.66 16.66
C ARG A 10 32.36 -17.94 15.67
N LEU A 11 31.89 -16.74 16.01
CA LEU A 11 30.98 -15.99 15.14
C LEU A 11 31.63 -15.58 13.82
N ALA A 12 32.90 -15.16 13.82
CA ALA A 12 33.63 -14.84 12.60
C ALA A 12 33.77 -16.04 11.67
N ALA A 13 34.02 -17.23 12.23
CA ALA A 13 34.05 -18.48 11.46
C ALA A 13 32.67 -18.87 10.91
N GLU A 14 31.62 -18.82 11.75
CA GLU A 14 30.23 -19.11 11.34
C GLU A 14 29.72 -18.16 10.25
N LEU A 15 30.10 -16.88 10.32
CA LEU A 15 29.69 -15.85 9.36
C LEU A 15 30.61 -15.76 8.13
N GLY A 16 31.83 -16.31 8.20
CA GLY A 16 32.86 -16.11 7.18
C GLY A 16 33.28 -14.65 7.02
N GLN A 17 33.14 -13.83 8.07
CA GLN A 17 33.40 -12.39 8.06
C GLN A 17 34.32 -12.00 9.23
N HIS A 18 35.12 -10.95 9.03
CA HIS A 18 36.06 -10.42 10.04
C HIS A 18 37.07 -11.42 10.61
N VAL A 19 37.26 -12.59 10.00
CA VAL A 19 38.18 -13.65 10.47
C VAL A 19 39.59 -13.10 10.72
N ARG A 20 40.12 -12.32 9.77
CA ARG A 20 41.43 -11.69 9.89
C ARG A 20 41.50 -10.66 11.02
N ARG A 21 40.48 -9.80 11.13
CA ARG A 21 40.40 -8.76 12.17
C ARG A 21 40.30 -9.39 13.57
N VAL A 22 39.56 -10.49 13.72
CA VAL A 22 39.54 -11.25 14.98
C VAL A 22 40.92 -11.81 15.30
N ALA A 23 41.60 -12.45 14.33
CA ALA A 23 42.95 -12.98 14.55
C ALA A 23 43.93 -11.89 15.00
N GLU A 24 43.94 -10.73 14.33
CA GLU A 24 44.77 -9.58 14.68
C GLU A 24 44.44 -9.01 16.08
N SER A 25 43.17 -9.00 16.49
CA SER A 25 42.77 -8.61 17.85
C SER A 25 43.21 -9.62 18.91
N LEU A 26 43.21 -10.92 18.61
CA LEU A 26 43.67 -11.97 19.52
C LEU A 26 45.19 -11.91 19.72
N GLU A 27 45.95 -11.67 18.66
CA GLU A 27 47.40 -11.46 18.73
C GLU A 27 47.75 -10.25 19.60
N ARG A 28 47.04 -9.13 19.42
CA ARG A 28 47.21 -7.93 20.25
C ARG A 28 46.85 -8.17 21.71
N LEU A 29 45.78 -8.91 22.00
CA LEU A 29 45.43 -9.30 23.36
C LEU A 29 46.53 -10.16 24.01
N ALA A 30 47.11 -11.10 23.26
CA ALA A 30 48.19 -11.96 23.75
C ALA A 30 49.47 -11.15 24.05
N ALA A 31 49.85 -10.23 23.16
CA ALA A 31 51.00 -9.34 23.34
C ALA A 31 50.84 -8.38 24.53
N ALA A 32 49.60 -7.97 24.82
CA ALA A 32 49.30 -7.03 25.90
C ALA A 32 49.30 -7.64 27.32
N ARG A 33 49.48 -8.97 27.47
CA ARG A 33 49.37 -9.68 28.76
C ARG A 33 50.26 -9.13 29.88
N ALA A 34 51.43 -8.61 29.55
CA ALA A 34 52.38 -8.06 30.53
C ALA A 34 52.12 -6.59 30.90
N ASN A 35 51.23 -5.90 30.18
CA ASN A 35 50.97 -4.46 30.36
C ASN A 35 49.47 -4.19 30.63
N PRO A 36 49.08 -3.83 31.86
CA PRO A 36 47.67 -3.64 32.24
C PRO A 36 46.88 -2.63 31.40
N SER A 37 47.50 -1.53 30.95
CA SER A 37 46.79 -0.52 30.15
C SER A 37 46.53 -1.01 28.73
N LEU A 38 47.53 -1.67 28.12
CA LEU A 38 47.38 -2.31 26.81
C LEU A 38 46.37 -3.46 26.87
N LEU A 39 46.36 -4.22 27.97
CA LEU A 39 45.41 -5.31 28.17
C LEU A 39 43.96 -4.79 28.22
N THR A 40 43.74 -3.68 28.91
CA THR A 40 42.43 -3.02 29.00
C THR A 40 41.98 -2.54 27.61
N ALA A 41 42.87 -1.87 26.87
CA ALA A 41 42.56 -1.39 25.52
C ALA A 41 42.22 -2.54 24.55
N ALA A 42 43.02 -3.62 24.56
CA ALA A 42 42.78 -4.80 23.74
C ALA A 42 41.47 -5.52 24.11
N ALA A 43 41.14 -5.59 25.42
CA ALA A 43 39.89 -6.15 25.88
C ALA A 43 38.67 -5.32 25.44
N THR A 44 38.75 -3.99 25.51
CA THR A 44 37.69 -3.09 25.01
C THR A 44 37.47 -3.25 23.51
N GLU A 45 38.52 -3.32 22.72
CA GLU A 45 38.40 -3.52 21.28
C GLU A 45 37.77 -4.87 20.93
N LEU A 46 38.19 -5.94 21.63
CA LEU A 46 37.62 -7.27 21.42
C LEU A 46 36.15 -7.34 21.82
N ALA A 47 35.75 -6.65 22.89
CA ALA A 47 34.34 -6.52 23.27
C ALA A 47 33.52 -5.78 22.21
N ALA A 48 34.07 -4.71 21.60
CA ALA A 48 33.43 -4.01 20.49
C ALA A 48 33.28 -4.91 19.26
N LEU A 49 34.32 -5.68 18.91
CA LEU A 49 34.28 -6.63 17.80
C LEU A 49 33.27 -7.76 18.03
N ARG A 50 33.16 -8.27 19.28
CA ARG A 50 32.12 -9.23 19.65
C ARG A 50 30.73 -8.65 19.40
N ALA A 51 30.46 -7.44 19.88
CA ALA A 51 29.16 -6.81 19.70
C ALA A 51 28.79 -6.62 18.22
N GLU A 52 29.75 -6.25 17.37
CA GLU A 52 29.57 -6.16 15.91
C GLU A 52 29.22 -7.52 15.29
N LEU A 53 29.94 -8.58 15.65
CA LEU A 53 29.68 -9.94 15.17
C LEU A 53 28.34 -10.50 15.67
N GLU A 54 27.94 -10.20 16.89
CA GLU A 54 26.64 -10.58 17.44
C GLU A 54 25.50 -9.90 16.69
N ALA A 55 25.65 -8.62 16.33
CA ALA A 55 24.70 -7.90 15.51
C ALA A 55 24.57 -8.52 14.10
N LEU A 56 25.68 -8.88 13.46
CA LEU A 56 25.67 -9.58 12.17
C LEU A 56 25.02 -10.97 12.27
N ALA A 57 25.28 -11.71 13.35
CA ALA A 57 24.65 -13.00 13.60
C ALA A 57 23.14 -12.86 13.83
N ALA A 58 22.70 -11.80 14.52
CA ALA A 58 21.28 -11.48 14.65
C ALA A 58 20.65 -11.15 13.29
N GLN A 59 21.31 -10.33 12.46
CA GLN A 59 20.85 -10.01 11.11
C GLN A 59 20.70 -11.28 10.26
N ARG A 60 21.67 -12.20 10.32
CA ARG A 60 21.60 -13.49 9.63
C ARG A 60 20.37 -14.30 10.06
N ARG A 61 20.13 -14.41 11.37
CA ARG A 61 18.95 -15.12 11.89
C ARG A 61 17.65 -14.48 11.41
N SER A 62 17.54 -13.16 11.44
CA SER A 62 16.36 -12.43 10.97
C SER A 62 16.11 -12.64 9.47
N LEU A 63 17.14 -12.58 8.64
CA LEU A 63 17.00 -12.79 7.19
C LEU A 63 16.63 -14.23 6.85
N LEU A 64 17.19 -15.23 7.53
CA LEU A 64 16.80 -16.63 7.33
C LEU A 64 15.37 -16.90 7.83
N ALA A 65 14.96 -16.30 8.95
CA ALA A 65 13.58 -16.39 9.43
C ALA A 65 12.61 -15.74 8.43
N ARG A 66 12.97 -14.59 7.84
CA ARG A 66 12.20 -13.96 6.77
C ARG A 66 12.14 -14.84 5.51
N TRP A 67 13.24 -15.49 5.15
CA TRP A 67 13.27 -16.41 4.00
C TRP A 67 12.34 -17.60 4.20
N ALA A 68 12.24 -18.12 5.42
CA ALA A 68 11.35 -19.23 5.74
C ALA A 68 9.87 -18.93 5.44
N THR A 69 9.46 -17.65 5.43
CA THR A 69 8.08 -17.24 5.11
C THR A 69 7.83 -17.02 3.62
N VAL A 70 8.89 -16.94 2.81
CA VAL A 70 8.80 -16.61 1.37
C VAL A 70 7.89 -17.57 0.58
N PRO A 71 7.92 -18.90 0.78
CA PRO A 71 7.05 -19.81 0.02
C PRO A 71 5.55 -19.52 0.26
N ASP A 72 5.16 -19.27 1.50
CA ASP A 72 3.77 -18.93 1.84
C ASP A 72 3.36 -17.57 1.28
N GLU A 73 4.25 -16.59 1.34
CA GLU A 73 3.98 -15.27 0.76
C GLU A 73 3.88 -15.32 -0.75
N LEU A 74 4.69 -16.14 -1.43
CA LEU A 74 4.59 -16.33 -2.87
C LEU A 74 3.24 -16.96 -3.25
N ARG A 75 2.75 -17.94 -2.47
CA ARG A 75 1.41 -18.51 -2.66
C ARG A 75 0.32 -17.45 -2.49
N LEU A 76 0.37 -16.67 -1.41
CA LEU A 76 -0.58 -15.57 -1.18
C LEU A 76 -0.52 -14.51 -2.29
N LEU A 77 0.68 -14.24 -2.82
CA LEU A 77 0.88 -13.32 -3.94
C LEU A 77 0.24 -13.85 -5.23
N CYS A 78 0.37 -15.14 -5.52
CA CYS A 78 -0.29 -15.79 -6.67
C CYS A 78 -1.81 -15.69 -6.56
N ASP A 79 -2.38 -15.97 -5.39
CA ASP A 79 -3.82 -15.84 -5.13
C ASP A 79 -4.27 -14.38 -5.37
N ARG A 80 -3.51 -13.42 -4.83
CA ARG A 80 -3.77 -11.99 -5.02
C ARG A 80 -3.64 -11.55 -6.48
N GLU A 81 -2.69 -12.10 -7.23
CA GLU A 81 -2.56 -11.82 -8.66
C GLU A 81 -3.83 -12.21 -9.41
N VAL A 82 -4.36 -13.41 -9.15
CA VAL A 82 -5.61 -13.89 -9.77
C VAL A 82 -6.78 -12.97 -9.45
N GLU A 83 -6.93 -12.58 -8.18
CA GLU A 83 -7.95 -11.62 -7.73
C GLU A 83 -7.83 -10.28 -8.47
N VAL A 84 -6.63 -9.71 -8.55
CA VAL A 84 -6.39 -8.42 -9.23
C VAL A 84 -6.65 -8.53 -10.72
N ARG A 85 -6.24 -9.62 -11.38
CA ARG A 85 -6.54 -9.84 -12.81
C ARG A 85 -8.05 -9.91 -13.07
N SER A 86 -8.80 -10.60 -12.20
CA SER A 86 -10.26 -10.68 -12.28
C SER A 86 -10.93 -9.30 -12.09
N LEU A 87 -10.43 -8.50 -11.12
CA LEU A 87 -10.88 -7.13 -10.92
C LEU A 87 -10.61 -6.25 -12.15
N VAL A 88 -9.40 -6.31 -12.71
CA VAL A 88 -9.03 -5.55 -13.92
C VAL A 88 -9.92 -5.93 -15.10
N ALA A 89 -10.20 -7.22 -15.29
CA ALA A 89 -11.14 -7.69 -16.32
C ALA A 89 -12.54 -7.12 -16.09
N THR A 90 -13.03 -7.19 -14.85
CA THR A 90 -14.33 -6.61 -14.47
C THR A 90 -14.39 -5.11 -14.74
N CYS A 91 -13.33 -4.36 -14.41
CA CYS A 91 -13.26 -2.92 -14.71
C CYS A 91 -13.32 -2.69 -16.21
N ARG A 92 -12.57 -3.45 -17.01
CA ARG A 92 -12.55 -3.32 -18.48
C ARG A 92 -13.93 -3.46 -19.10
N ASP A 93 -14.73 -4.38 -18.58
CA ASP A 93 -16.09 -4.61 -19.09
C ASP A 93 -17.08 -3.53 -18.63
N LYS A 94 -16.82 -2.89 -17.49
CA LYS A 94 -17.81 -2.08 -16.77
C LYS A 94 -17.57 -0.58 -16.78
N VAL A 95 -16.32 -0.10 -16.90
CA VAL A 95 -15.96 1.30 -16.68
C VAL A 95 -14.86 1.79 -17.63
N ARG A 96 -14.87 3.09 -17.89
CA ARG A 96 -13.79 3.85 -18.53
C ARG A 96 -13.72 5.28 -17.93
N PRO A 97 -12.59 5.98 -18.00
CA PRO A 97 -11.28 5.46 -18.41
C PRO A 97 -10.75 4.43 -17.41
N LEU A 98 -9.88 3.55 -17.88
CA LEU A 98 -9.20 2.55 -17.05
C LEU A 98 -7.87 3.12 -16.56
N PRO A 99 -7.45 2.82 -15.31
CA PRO A 99 -6.10 3.10 -14.87
C PRO A 99 -5.07 2.42 -15.79
N VAL A 100 -4.05 3.16 -16.23
CA VAL A 100 -2.99 2.65 -17.12
C VAL A 100 -1.90 1.97 -16.29
N LEU A 101 -2.24 0.83 -15.69
CA LEU A 101 -1.32 0.05 -14.86
C LEU A 101 -1.26 -1.40 -15.33
N ALA A 102 -0.05 -1.92 -15.50
CA ALA A 102 0.17 -3.33 -15.80
C ALA A 102 0.03 -4.17 -14.52
N VAL A 103 -0.54 -5.38 -14.65
CA VAL A 103 -0.59 -6.35 -13.55
C VAL A 103 0.72 -7.16 -13.54
N PRO A 104 1.56 -7.03 -12.50
CA PRO A 104 2.77 -7.85 -12.36
C PRO A 104 2.43 -9.34 -12.34
N ALA A 105 3.33 -10.18 -12.84
CA ALA A 105 3.23 -11.63 -12.71
C ALA A 105 4.12 -12.11 -11.55
N ALA A 106 3.55 -12.82 -10.59
CA ALA A 106 4.27 -13.43 -9.47
C ALA A 106 5.31 -14.45 -9.97
N SER A 107 5.01 -15.14 -11.08
CA SER A 107 5.93 -16.08 -11.73
C SER A 107 7.25 -15.44 -12.17
N ALA A 108 7.31 -14.12 -12.37
CA ALA A 108 8.55 -13.41 -12.72
C ALA A 108 9.57 -13.37 -11.56
N LEU A 109 9.16 -13.69 -10.33
CA LEU A 109 10.07 -13.79 -9.18
C LEU A 109 10.96 -15.05 -9.25
N GLY A 110 10.46 -16.10 -9.91
CA GLY A 110 11.06 -17.43 -9.92
C GLY A 110 10.78 -18.21 -8.64
N ASP A 111 11.16 -19.48 -8.63
CA ASP A 111 11.03 -20.33 -7.45
C ASP A 111 12.13 -20.00 -6.41
N PRO A 112 11.80 -19.89 -5.12
CA PRO A 112 12.78 -19.69 -4.08
C PRO A 112 13.57 -20.98 -3.82
N ASP A 113 14.88 -20.85 -3.59
CA ASP A 113 15.70 -21.93 -3.05
C ASP A 113 15.16 -22.43 -1.69
N ALA A 114 15.22 -23.74 -1.47
CA ALA A 114 14.94 -24.32 -0.16
C ALA A 114 15.86 -23.73 0.92
N ILE A 115 15.35 -23.53 2.13
CA ILE A 115 16.12 -22.87 3.20
C ILE A 115 17.38 -23.65 3.57
N GLU A 116 17.35 -24.97 3.48
CA GLU A 116 18.47 -25.87 3.72
C GLU A 116 19.62 -25.61 2.73
N VAL A 117 19.28 -25.34 1.46
CA VAL A 117 20.26 -25.02 0.41
C VAL A 117 20.96 -23.70 0.73
N LEU A 118 20.24 -22.71 1.26
CA LEU A 118 20.82 -21.43 1.66
C LEU A 118 21.62 -21.51 2.95
N GLN A 119 21.18 -22.31 3.92
CA GLN A 119 21.89 -22.53 5.18
C GLN A 119 23.24 -23.24 4.96
N ALA A 120 23.35 -24.07 3.93
CA ALA A 120 24.59 -24.73 3.55
C ALA A 120 25.60 -23.81 2.82
N LYS A 121 25.18 -22.64 2.33
CA LYS A 121 26.06 -21.69 1.65
C LYS A 121 26.84 -20.82 2.65
N PRO A 122 28.05 -20.35 2.29
CA PRO A 122 28.70 -19.27 3.02
C PRO A 122 27.76 -18.06 3.15
N TRP A 123 27.70 -17.46 4.34
CA TRP A 123 26.72 -16.41 4.63
C TRP A 123 26.71 -15.25 3.61
N PRO A 124 27.85 -14.73 3.13
CA PRO A 124 27.84 -13.69 2.09
C PRO A 124 27.13 -14.10 0.80
N ALA A 125 27.26 -15.36 0.39
CA ALA A 125 26.61 -15.88 -0.81
C ALA A 125 25.10 -16.10 -0.59
N ALA A 126 24.71 -16.64 0.57
CA ALA A 126 23.29 -16.78 0.92
C ALA A 126 22.59 -15.41 1.00
N ARG A 127 23.23 -14.43 1.65
CA ARG A 127 22.72 -13.06 1.78
C ARG A 127 22.50 -12.40 0.41
N ALA A 128 23.45 -12.55 -0.51
CA ALA A 128 23.36 -12.02 -1.86
C ALA A 128 22.20 -12.60 -2.69
N ILE A 129 21.66 -13.75 -2.30
CA ILE A 129 20.46 -14.36 -2.91
C ILE A 129 19.20 -13.86 -2.19
N ILE A 130 19.19 -13.90 -0.85
CA ILE A 130 18.03 -13.59 -0.02
C ILE A 130 17.60 -12.13 -0.18
N GLU A 131 18.52 -11.17 0.00
CA GLU A 131 18.17 -9.74 0.07
C GLU A 131 17.50 -9.24 -1.23
N PRO A 132 18.06 -9.48 -2.44
CA PRO A 132 17.43 -9.02 -3.66
C PRO A 132 16.10 -9.71 -3.95
N TYR A 133 15.96 -10.98 -3.58
CA TYR A 133 14.71 -11.71 -3.79
C TYR A 133 13.60 -11.17 -2.88
N VAL A 134 13.85 -11.00 -1.58
CA VAL A 134 12.88 -10.41 -0.64
C VAL A 134 12.51 -8.99 -1.09
N ALA A 135 13.48 -8.16 -1.48
CA ALA A 135 13.19 -6.83 -2.00
C ALA A 135 12.38 -6.83 -3.32
N ARG A 136 12.52 -7.85 -4.17
CA ARG A 136 11.67 -8.02 -5.36
C ARG A 136 10.26 -8.46 -4.97
N LEU A 137 10.13 -9.41 -4.05
CA LEU A 137 8.86 -9.87 -3.52
C LEU A 137 8.04 -8.71 -2.94
N ASP A 138 8.65 -7.92 -2.04
CA ASP A 138 7.99 -6.76 -1.43
C ASP A 138 7.52 -5.73 -2.47
N ARG A 139 8.34 -5.48 -3.50
CA ARG A 139 7.98 -4.58 -4.61
C ARG A 139 6.81 -5.10 -5.44
N VAL A 140 6.78 -6.39 -5.78
CA VAL A 140 5.68 -6.98 -6.55
C VAL A 140 4.40 -6.99 -5.73
N THR A 141 4.47 -7.31 -4.44
CA THR A 141 3.34 -7.21 -3.50
C THR A 141 2.77 -5.80 -3.45
N ALA A 142 3.63 -4.78 -3.26
CA ALA A 142 3.19 -3.39 -3.24
C ALA A 142 2.58 -2.94 -4.58
N ALA A 143 3.16 -3.36 -5.71
CA ALA A 143 2.64 -3.05 -7.03
C ALA A 143 1.26 -3.69 -7.28
N LEU A 144 1.07 -4.97 -6.93
CA LEU A 144 -0.24 -5.63 -7.05
C LEU A 144 -1.30 -4.99 -6.16
N ALA A 145 -0.94 -4.62 -4.93
CA ALA A 145 -1.83 -3.90 -4.03
C ALA A 145 -2.27 -2.55 -4.64
N GLU A 146 -1.34 -1.81 -5.23
CA GLU A 146 -1.65 -0.53 -5.87
C GLU A 146 -2.56 -0.68 -7.09
N VAL A 147 -2.27 -1.64 -7.96
CA VAL A 147 -3.12 -1.94 -9.12
C VAL A 147 -4.54 -2.29 -8.66
N GLY A 148 -4.67 -3.13 -7.63
CA GLY A 148 -5.96 -3.49 -7.04
C GLY A 148 -6.70 -2.28 -6.48
N ARG A 149 -6.03 -1.41 -5.72
CA ARG A 149 -6.64 -0.19 -5.16
C ARG A 149 -7.17 0.74 -6.24
N GLN A 150 -6.37 1.03 -7.26
CA GLN A 150 -6.75 1.96 -8.33
C GLN A 150 -7.94 1.44 -9.14
N HIS A 151 -7.97 0.15 -9.47
CA HIS A 151 -9.09 -0.43 -10.20
C HIS A 151 -10.37 -0.52 -9.36
N ALA A 152 -10.25 -0.87 -8.08
CA ALA A 152 -11.39 -0.89 -7.16
C ALA A 152 -11.98 0.51 -6.97
N ALA A 153 -11.13 1.54 -6.89
CA ALA A 153 -11.57 2.93 -6.74
C ALA A 153 -12.45 3.41 -7.91
N VAL A 154 -12.13 3.02 -9.15
CA VAL A 154 -12.96 3.41 -10.32
C VAL A 154 -14.34 2.74 -10.31
N LEU A 155 -14.43 1.46 -9.91
CA LEU A 155 -15.73 0.80 -9.73
C LEU A 155 -16.52 1.40 -8.57
N GLY A 156 -15.85 1.62 -7.44
CA GLY A 156 -16.45 2.28 -6.28
C GLY A 156 -17.00 3.66 -6.65
N ARG A 157 -16.25 4.44 -7.42
CA ARG A 157 -16.69 5.76 -7.89
C ARG A 157 -17.96 5.69 -8.73
N ARG A 158 -18.09 4.69 -9.61
CA ARG A 158 -19.34 4.48 -10.36
C ARG A 158 -20.51 4.19 -9.41
N ASP A 159 -20.31 3.31 -8.44
CA ASP A 159 -21.38 2.90 -7.53
C ASP A 159 -21.79 4.06 -6.59
N GLU A 160 -20.84 4.88 -6.14
CA GLU A 160 -21.10 6.14 -5.43
C GLU A 160 -21.96 7.10 -6.27
N LEU A 161 -21.62 7.29 -7.55
CA LEU A 161 -22.37 8.18 -8.44
C LEU A 161 -23.82 7.70 -8.65
N ARG A 162 -24.03 6.38 -8.76
CA ARG A 162 -25.38 5.80 -8.82
C ARG A 162 -26.17 6.09 -7.54
N GLY A 163 -25.55 5.89 -6.37
CA GLY A 163 -26.15 6.21 -5.09
C GLY A 163 -26.51 7.70 -4.97
N LEU A 164 -25.58 8.58 -5.36
CA LEU A 164 -25.78 10.03 -5.32
C LEU A 164 -26.92 10.49 -6.25
N LEU A 165 -26.99 9.95 -7.48
CA LEU A 165 -28.06 10.26 -8.42
C LEU A 165 -29.43 9.90 -7.84
N HIS A 166 -29.58 8.70 -7.28
CA HIS A 166 -30.83 8.26 -6.67
C HIS A 166 -31.18 9.08 -5.42
N ALA A 167 -30.21 9.37 -4.55
CA ALA A 167 -30.45 10.19 -3.37
C ALA A 167 -30.98 11.59 -3.72
N PHE A 168 -30.47 12.20 -4.80
CA PHE A 168 -30.98 13.50 -5.26
C PHE A 168 -32.34 13.40 -5.95
N ARG A 169 -32.67 12.27 -6.58
CA ARG A 169 -34.02 12.00 -7.09
C ARG A 169 -35.03 11.90 -5.95
N ASP A 170 -34.68 11.20 -4.88
CA ASP A 170 -35.52 11.11 -3.67
C ASP A 170 -35.68 12.47 -2.99
N LYS A 171 -34.58 13.25 -2.93
CA LYS A 171 -34.60 14.64 -2.44
C LYS A 171 -35.56 15.50 -3.27
N ALA A 172 -35.50 15.47 -4.59
CA ALA A 172 -36.42 16.20 -5.45
C ALA A 172 -37.88 15.79 -5.21
N GLY A 173 -38.14 14.49 -5.05
CA GLY A 173 -39.46 13.96 -4.72
C GLY A 173 -40.02 14.49 -3.39
N SER A 174 -39.17 14.62 -2.37
CA SER A 174 -39.55 15.17 -1.05
C SER A 174 -40.03 16.63 -1.11
N TYR A 175 -39.55 17.39 -2.11
CA TYR A 175 -39.99 18.76 -2.38
C TYR A 175 -41.07 18.86 -3.47
N ARG A 176 -41.72 17.74 -3.83
CA ARG A 176 -42.74 17.64 -4.90
C ARG A 176 -42.23 18.09 -6.28
N LEU A 177 -40.92 18.02 -6.50
CA LEU A 177 -40.28 18.36 -7.79
C LEU A 177 -40.12 17.13 -8.71
N ALA A 178 -40.70 15.98 -8.35
CA ALA A 178 -40.59 14.74 -9.12
C ALA A 178 -41.14 14.88 -10.55
N GLU A 179 -42.15 15.73 -10.76
CA GLU A 179 -42.79 15.97 -12.07
C GLU A 179 -42.21 17.19 -12.79
N ASN A 180 -41.14 17.81 -12.26
CA ASN A 180 -40.54 18.95 -12.91
C ASN A 180 -39.89 18.53 -14.25
N ALA A 181 -40.51 18.93 -15.35
CA ALA A 181 -40.09 18.63 -16.71
C ALA A 181 -38.66 19.10 -17.03
N GLU A 182 -38.13 20.07 -16.29
CA GLU A 182 -36.76 20.56 -16.46
C GLU A 182 -35.71 19.63 -15.82
N LEU A 183 -36.08 18.84 -14.80
CA LEU A 183 -35.16 17.96 -14.08
C LEU A 183 -35.03 16.57 -14.72
N GLU A 184 -36.10 16.06 -15.32
CA GLU A 184 -36.13 14.71 -15.89
C GLU A 184 -35.10 14.48 -17.01
N PRO A 185 -34.86 15.43 -17.96
CA PRO A 185 -33.83 15.25 -18.97
C PRO A 185 -32.42 15.10 -18.38
N ALA A 186 -32.09 15.89 -17.35
CA ALA A 186 -30.79 15.83 -16.68
C ALA A 186 -30.62 14.50 -15.92
N PHE A 187 -31.67 14.03 -15.23
CA PHE A 187 -31.67 12.72 -14.59
C PHE A 187 -31.45 11.60 -15.63
N LYS A 188 -32.23 11.60 -16.71
CA LYS A 188 -32.16 10.55 -17.75
C LYS A 188 -30.82 10.52 -18.46
N ALA A 189 -30.20 11.68 -18.69
CA ALA A 189 -28.85 11.75 -19.24
C ALA A 189 -27.83 11.08 -18.30
N ALA A 190 -27.86 11.41 -17.01
CA ALA A 190 -26.96 10.80 -16.02
C ALA A 190 -27.20 9.28 -15.87
N GLU A 191 -28.47 8.86 -15.79
CA GLU A 191 -28.88 7.45 -15.71
C GLU A 191 -28.41 6.65 -16.94
N SER A 192 -28.59 7.20 -18.14
CA SER A 192 -28.17 6.54 -19.37
C SER A 192 -26.67 6.23 -19.40
N VAL A 193 -25.82 7.17 -18.96
CA VAL A 193 -24.37 6.94 -18.90
C VAL A 193 -24.01 5.99 -17.75
N LEU A 194 -24.56 6.19 -16.56
CA LEU A 194 -24.23 5.38 -15.38
C LEU A 194 -24.61 3.90 -15.49
N TRP A 195 -25.61 3.55 -16.29
CA TRP A 195 -26.04 2.16 -16.53
C TRP A 195 -25.52 1.58 -17.85
N SER A 196 -24.69 2.33 -18.59
CA SER A 196 -23.98 1.80 -19.75
C SER A 196 -22.80 0.88 -19.36
N ALA A 197 -22.34 0.07 -20.32
CA ALA A 197 -21.16 -0.78 -20.18
C ALA A 197 -20.32 -0.72 -21.47
N PRO A 198 -19.08 -0.18 -21.44
CA PRO A 198 -18.42 0.43 -20.29
C PRO A 198 -18.96 1.83 -19.94
N CYS A 199 -19.19 2.09 -18.65
CA CYS A 199 -19.61 3.39 -18.14
C CYS A 199 -18.46 4.40 -18.15
N ASP A 200 -18.67 5.53 -18.78
CA ASP A 200 -17.75 6.67 -18.73
C ASP A 200 -17.90 7.41 -17.40
N VAL A 201 -17.02 7.11 -16.43
CA VAL A 201 -17.15 7.58 -15.04
C VAL A 201 -16.94 9.08 -14.93
N GLU A 202 -16.09 9.67 -15.79
CA GLU A 202 -15.86 11.11 -15.82
C GLU A 202 -17.07 11.86 -16.40
N GLN A 203 -17.58 11.38 -17.52
CA GLN A 203 -18.81 11.92 -18.11
C GLN A 203 -20.00 11.78 -17.14
N ALA A 204 -20.15 10.62 -16.52
CA ALA A 204 -21.20 10.36 -15.54
C ALA A 204 -21.12 11.33 -14.35
N ALA A 205 -19.91 11.58 -13.83
CA ALA A 205 -19.71 12.51 -12.73
C ALA A 205 -20.18 13.93 -13.09
N GLY A 206 -19.86 14.40 -14.30
CA GLY A 206 -20.33 15.70 -14.80
C GLY A 206 -21.85 15.78 -14.92
N LEU A 207 -22.49 14.75 -15.46
CA LEU A 207 -23.95 14.71 -15.61
C LEU A 207 -24.69 14.64 -14.27
N VAL A 208 -24.15 13.87 -13.32
CA VAL A 208 -24.68 13.84 -11.95
C VAL A 208 -24.57 15.23 -11.31
N ALA A 209 -23.43 15.90 -11.44
CA ALA A 209 -23.24 17.26 -10.89
C ALA A 209 -24.28 18.25 -11.47
N VAL A 210 -24.51 18.21 -12.79
CA VAL A 210 -25.53 19.04 -13.44
C VAL A 210 -26.93 18.79 -12.86
N TYR A 211 -27.30 17.52 -12.66
CA TYR A 211 -28.58 17.16 -12.05
C TYR A 211 -28.68 17.61 -10.59
N THR A 212 -27.65 17.36 -9.77
CA THR A 212 -27.64 17.77 -8.36
C THR A 212 -27.76 19.28 -8.19
N ASP A 213 -27.10 20.04 -9.06
CA ASP A 213 -27.17 21.50 -9.06
C ASP A 213 -28.55 22.01 -9.50
N ALA A 214 -29.16 21.37 -10.50
CA ALA A 214 -30.51 21.71 -10.94
C ALA A 214 -31.55 21.46 -9.85
N VAL A 215 -31.46 20.32 -9.15
CA VAL A 215 -32.33 20.01 -7.99
C VAL A 215 -32.16 21.05 -6.89
N ASN A 216 -30.92 21.38 -6.53
CA ASN A 216 -30.66 22.38 -5.48
C ASN A 216 -31.18 23.77 -5.86
N ARG A 217 -31.01 24.22 -7.11
CA ARG A 217 -31.56 25.49 -7.59
C ARG A 217 -33.09 25.51 -7.55
N ALA A 218 -33.74 24.42 -7.98
CA ALA A 218 -35.20 24.31 -7.95
C ALA A 218 -35.74 24.35 -6.50
N ILE A 219 -35.09 23.66 -5.57
CA ILE A 219 -35.43 23.72 -4.14
C ILE A 219 -35.26 25.13 -3.60
N ALA A 220 -34.13 25.80 -3.89
CA ALA A 220 -33.89 27.16 -3.44
C ALA A 220 -34.91 28.16 -4.00
N ALA A 221 -35.38 27.97 -5.24
CA ALA A 221 -36.44 28.79 -5.82
C ALA A 221 -37.79 28.61 -5.11
N LEU A 222 -38.12 27.38 -4.67
CA LEU A 222 -39.32 27.10 -3.88
C LEU A 222 -39.23 27.73 -2.48
N THR A 223 -38.08 27.62 -1.80
CA THR A 223 -37.94 28.10 -0.41
C THR A 223 -37.64 29.60 -0.32
N GLY A 224 -36.94 30.18 -1.30
CA GLY A 224 -36.60 31.61 -1.36
C GLY A 224 -37.68 32.50 -1.99
N GLY A 225 -38.78 31.90 -2.48
CA GLY A 225 -39.97 32.63 -2.91
C GLY A 225 -40.82 33.13 -1.74
N ASP A 226 -40.64 32.57 -0.54
CA ASP A 226 -41.49 32.84 0.62
C ASP A 226 -41.11 34.14 1.39
N ASP A 227 -39.82 34.54 1.37
CA ASP A 227 -39.34 35.73 2.10
C ASP A 227 -39.77 37.08 1.46
N ARG A 228 -40.20 37.08 0.19
CA ARG A 228 -40.63 38.32 -0.49
C ARG A 228 -42.04 38.79 -0.13
N ASN A 229 -42.81 37.98 0.61
CA ASN A 229 -44.19 38.33 0.99
C ASN A 229 -44.30 38.87 2.44
N GLN A 230 -43.19 39.01 3.17
CA GLN A 230 -43.20 39.40 4.59
C GLN A 230 -42.84 40.87 4.87
N THR A 231 -42.49 41.68 3.85
CA THR A 231 -42.06 43.09 4.04
C THR A 231 -43.09 44.17 3.66
N ASP A 232 -44.29 43.80 3.18
CA ASP A 232 -45.35 44.77 2.81
C ASP A 232 -46.48 44.91 3.86
N GLY A 233 -46.36 44.27 5.03
CA GLY A 233 -47.38 44.30 6.09
C GLY A 233 -47.31 45.44 7.12
N GLU A 234 -46.21 46.21 7.21
CA GLU A 234 -45.96 47.14 8.34
C GLU A 234 -45.93 48.64 7.99
N ARG A 235 -46.46 49.07 6.83
CA ARG A 235 -46.48 50.52 6.44
C ARG A 235 -47.85 51.17 6.30
N GLY A 236 -48.85 50.71 7.04
CA GLY A 236 -50.22 51.24 6.93
C GLY A 236 -51.01 51.28 8.22
N ALA A 237 -50.48 51.85 9.31
CA ALA A 237 -51.28 52.19 10.48
C ALA A 237 -50.65 53.36 11.27
N ASP A 238 -50.63 54.55 10.67
CA ASP A 238 -50.60 55.79 11.45
C ASP A 238 -51.15 56.94 10.60
N ARG A 239 -52.46 57.20 10.75
CA ARG A 239 -53.14 58.47 10.44
C ARG A 239 -54.56 58.45 11.00
#